data_AF-U2M751-F1
#
_entry.id   AF-U2M751-F1
#
_cell.length_a   1.000
_cell.length_b   1.000
_cell.length_c   1.000
_cell.angle_alpha   90.00
_cell.angle_beta   90.00
_cell.angle_gamma   90.00
#
_symmetry.space_group_name_H-M   'P 1'
#
loop_
_entity.id
_entity.type
_entity.pdbx_description
1 polymer ?
#
loop_
_entity_poly.entity_id
_entity_poly.type
_entity_poly.pdbx_seq_one_letter_code
_entity_poly.pdbx_strand_id
1 'polypeptide(L)'
;MKEYDYKAIPYKERLTTLCGIALNQYNVIHIDIQQFVSKYPVIKDMVARLTKELLFDVKMEMPDVTLFDETDLVRTSKDIFSQKREKFIFIIDEWDSIFRVHRDNATAPKEYLDFLRDLLKGQPYVALAYMTGILPIKKYGQHSALNMFKE
;
A
#
# COMPACT_ATOMS: atom_id res chain seq x y z
N MET A 1 29.81 -19.00 -14.23
CA MET A 1 28.42 -18.65 -14.58
C MET A 1 27.56 -19.73 -13.95
N LYS A 2 26.91 -19.44 -12.81
CA LYS A 2 26.09 -20.45 -12.11
C LYS A 2 24.66 -20.36 -12.64
N GLU A 3 24.20 -21.45 -13.24
CA GLU A 3 22.81 -21.66 -13.63
C GLU A 3 21.98 -21.76 -12.34
N TYR A 4 20.98 -20.88 -12.19
CA TYR A 4 20.04 -20.92 -11.07
C TYR A 4 18.78 -21.66 -11.53
N ASP A 5 18.44 -22.71 -10.79
CA ASP A 5 17.20 -23.47 -11.00
C ASP A 5 16.01 -22.71 -10.41
N TYR A 6 15.21 -22.10 -11.30
CA TYR A 6 14.04 -21.31 -10.96
C TYR A 6 12.84 -22.14 -10.44
N LYS A 7 12.96 -23.46 -10.31
CA LYS A 7 11.83 -24.34 -9.94
C LYS A 7 11.55 -24.48 -8.44
N ALA A 8 12.24 -23.75 -7.57
CA ALA A 8 12.12 -23.91 -6.12
C ALA A 8 11.52 -22.73 -5.34
N ILE A 9 10.82 -21.80 -6.00
CA ILE A 9 10.06 -20.76 -5.28
C ILE A 9 8.58 -21.18 -5.28
N PRO A 10 8.02 -21.62 -4.14
CA PRO A 10 6.62 -21.98 -4.07
C PRO A 10 5.77 -20.71 -4.18
N TYR A 11 5.39 -20.37 -5.42
CA TYR A 11 4.41 -19.34 -5.74
C TYR A 11 3.04 -19.85 -5.28
N LYS A 12 2.72 -19.63 -4.01
CA LYS A 12 1.41 -20.00 -3.45
C LYS A 12 0.46 -18.85 -3.75
N GLU A 13 -0.41 -19.06 -4.74
CA GLU A 13 -1.55 -18.21 -5.06
C GLU A 13 -2.33 -17.81 -3.79
N ARG A 14 -2.10 -16.59 -3.28
CA ARG A 14 -3.04 -15.87 -2.42
C ARG A 14 -3.09 -14.42 -2.87
N LEU A 15 -4.30 -14.00 -3.20
CA LEU A 15 -4.68 -12.80 -3.94
C LEU A 15 -4.36 -11.43 -3.29
N THR A 16 -3.51 -11.32 -2.27
CA THR A 16 -3.14 -9.99 -1.72
C THR A 16 -1.78 -9.90 -1.02
N THR A 17 -0.89 -10.89 -1.11
CA THR A 17 0.38 -10.82 -0.38
C THR A 17 1.51 -11.43 -1.20
N LEU A 18 2.31 -10.58 -1.82
CA LEU A 18 3.63 -10.93 -2.34
C LEU A 18 4.67 -10.21 -1.49
N CYS A 19 4.97 -10.78 -0.32
CA CYS A 19 6.28 -10.62 0.30
C CYS A 19 7.28 -11.43 -0.55
N GLY A 20 7.52 -10.96 -1.77
CA GLY A 20 8.53 -11.47 -2.68
C GLY A 20 9.80 -10.67 -2.47
N ILE A 21 10.85 -11.35 -2.02
CA ILE A 21 12.22 -10.85 -1.88
C ILE A 21 12.66 -10.25 -3.23
N ALA A 22 12.41 -8.96 -3.45
CA ALA A 22 13.09 -8.19 -4.46
C ALA A 22 14.54 -8.03 -3.97
N LEU A 23 15.40 -9.01 -4.29
CA LEU A 23 16.84 -8.97 -4.01
C LEU A 23 17.22 -8.73 -2.53
N ASN A 24 16.40 -9.21 -1.58
CA ASN A 24 16.73 -9.36 -0.15
C ASN A 24 17.10 -8.08 0.61
N GLN A 25 16.49 -6.93 0.26
CA GLN A 25 16.77 -5.66 0.95
C GLN A 25 15.55 -4.88 1.46
N TYR A 26 14.35 -5.13 0.92
CA TYR A 26 13.16 -4.38 1.31
C TYR A 26 11.91 -5.26 1.41
N ASN A 27 11.05 -4.92 2.36
CA ASN A 27 9.72 -5.50 2.48
C ASN A 27 8.81 -4.88 1.40
N VAL A 28 8.04 -5.70 0.68
CA VAL A 28 7.18 -5.21 -0.41
C VAL A 28 5.71 -5.34 0.00
N ILE A 29 4.97 -4.24 -0.10
CA ILE A 29 3.52 -4.19 0.07
C ILE A 29 2.91 -3.95 -1.31
N HIS A 30 2.21 -4.96 -1.82
CA HIS A 30 1.49 -4.89 -3.09
C HIS A 30 -0.01 -4.76 -2.85
N ILE A 31 -0.64 -3.74 -3.42
CA ILE A 31 -2.06 -3.45 -3.24
C ILE A 31 -2.71 -3.31 -4.60
N ASP A 32 -3.66 -4.18 -4.92
CA ASP A 32 -4.55 -4.03 -6.07
C ASP A 32 -5.85 -3.38 -5.58
N ILE A 33 -6.03 -2.10 -5.90
CA ILE A 33 -7.17 -1.31 -5.40
C ILE A 33 -8.48 -1.76 -6.05
N GLN A 34 -8.45 -2.27 -7.28
CA GLN A 34 -9.65 -2.72 -7.99
C GLN A 34 -10.37 -3.85 -7.25
N GLN A 35 -9.62 -4.73 -6.58
CA GLN A 35 -10.18 -5.83 -5.78
C GLN A 35 -10.95 -5.36 -4.55
N PHE A 36 -10.66 -4.17 -4.04
CA PHE A 36 -11.37 -3.58 -2.90
C PHE A 36 -12.56 -2.75 -3.38
N VAL A 37 -12.37 -1.90 -4.39
CA VAL A 37 -13.42 -1.02 -4.92
C VAL A 37 -14.65 -1.81 -5.38
N SER A 38 -14.43 -2.97 -6.02
CA SER A 38 -15.52 -3.84 -6.49
C SER A 38 -16.37 -4.45 -5.36
N LYS A 39 -15.82 -4.55 -4.14
CA LYS A 39 -16.47 -5.21 -2.99
C LYS A 39 -17.06 -4.24 -1.97
N TYR A 40 -16.57 -3.00 -1.95
CA TYR A 40 -16.90 -2.01 -0.93
C TYR A 40 -17.45 -0.73 -1.57
N PRO A 41 -18.79 -0.57 -1.65
CA PRO A 41 -19.42 0.62 -2.22
C PRO A 41 -19.15 1.90 -1.42
N VAL A 42 -18.83 1.75 -0.13
CA VAL A 42 -18.52 2.85 0.79
C VAL A 42 -17.00 2.90 0.97
N ILE A 43 -16.38 4.00 0.52
CA ILE A 43 -14.91 4.15 0.53
C ILE A 43 -14.32 4.06 1.92
N LYS A 44 -15.00 4.62 2.93
CA LYS A 44 -14.55 4.51 4.32
C LYS A 44 -14.41 3.05 4.76
N ASP A 45 -15.37 2.20 4.41
CA ASP A 45 -15.35 0.78 4.75
C ASP A 45 -14.26 0.03 3.96
N MET A 46 -14.06 0.43 2.70
CA MET A 46 -12.96 -0.05 1.87
C MET A 46 -11.59 0.25 2.48
N VAL A 47 -11.35 1.51 2.90
CA VAL A 47 -10.10 1.94 3.54
C VAL A 47 -9.90 1.23 4.89
N ALA A 48 -10.96 1.09 5.68
CA ALA A 48 -10.90 0.36 6.95
C ALA A 48 -10.54 -1.12 6.72
N ARG A 49 -11.10 -1.76 5.69
CA ARG A 49 -10.78 -3.13 5.32
C ARG A 49 -9.33 -3.25 4.86
N LEU A 50 -8.89 -2.40 3.94
CA LEU A 50 -7.52 -2.40 3.43
C LEU A 50 -6.52 -2.25 4.57
N THR A 51 -6.74 -1.27 5.45
CA THR A 51 -5.92 -1.05 6.65
C THR A 51 -5.82 -2.32 7.51
N LYS A 52 -6.94 -3.01 7.74
CA LYS A 52 -6.97 -4.24 8.54
C LYS A 52 -6.19 -5.38 7.90
N GLU A 53 -6.31 -5.57 6.58
CA GLU A 53 -5.56 -6.62 5.86
C GLU A 53 -4.06 -6.32 5.89
N LEU A 54 -3.65 -5.08 5.63
CA LEU A 54 -2.24 -4.68 5.68
C LEU A 54 -1.65 -4.85 7.08
N LEU A 55 -2.38 -4.45 8.13
CA LEU A 55 -1.93 -4.66 9.51
C LEU A 55 -1.78 -6.13 9.85
N PHE A 56 -2.68 -6.99 9.38
CA PHE A 56 -2.60 -8.42 9.61
C PHE A 56 -1.34 -9.01 8.97
N ASP A 57 -1.09 -8.71 7.69
CA ASP A 57 0.08 -9.20 6.97
C ASP A 57 1.39 -8.69 7.59
N VAL A 58 1.46 -7.39 7.89
CA VAL A 58 2.65 -6.78 8.51
C VAL A 58 2.97 -7.40 9.87
N LYS A 59 1.96 -7.67 10.71
CA LYS A 59 2.17 -8.31 12.02
C LYS A 59 2.60 -9.76 11.89
N MET A 60 2.06 -10.48 10.91
CA MET A 60 2.46 -11.87 10.68
C MET A 60 3.92 -11.98 10.25
N GLU A 61 4.38 -11.05 9.42
CA GLU A 61 5.78 -11.01 8.95
C GLU A 61 6.74 -10.44 10.00
N MET A 62 6.26 -9.61 10.92
CA MET A 62 7.08 -8.90 11.93
C MET A 62 6.63 -9.16 13.38
N PRO A 63 6.54 -10.43 13.83
CA PRO A 63 5.97 -10.77 15.15
C PRO A 63 6.84 -10.33 16.34
N ASP A 64 8.10 -9.99 16.10
CA ASP A 64 9.11 -9.60 17.09
C ASP A 64 9.20 -8.07 17.30
N VAL A 65 8.37 -7.28 16.61
CA VAL A 65 8.32 -5.82 16.79
C VAL A 65 7.31 -5.47 17.89
N THR A 66 7.73 -4.64 18.85
CA THR A 66 6.79 -4.10 19.85
C THR A 66 5.98 -2.96 19.22
N LEU A 67 4.67 -3.09 19.15
CA LEU A 67 3.77 -2.12 18.52
C LEU A 67 3.09 -1.24 19.57
N PHE A 68 3.10 0.08 19.36
CA PHE A 68 2.41 1.02 20.26
C PHE A 68 0.90 1.00 20.05
N ASP A 69 0.48 1.08 18.78
CA ASP A 69 -0.91 0.96 18.37
C ASP A 69 -1.02 -0.02 17.20
N GLU A 70 -1.58 -1.17 17.53
CA GLU A 70 -1.79 -2.30 16.65
C GLU A 70 -2.95 -2.12 15.64
N THR A 71 -3.67 -1.01 15.73
CA THR A 71 -4.81 -0.69 14.86
C THR A 71 -4.52 0.44 13.87
N ASP A 72 -3.38 1.12 14.03
CA ASP A 72 -2.92 2.20 13.15
C ASP A 72 -1.74 1.71 12.30
N LEU A 73 -1.97 1.60 10.99
CA LEU A 73 -0.97 1.15 10.01
C LEU A 73 0.23 2.09 9.90
N VAL A 74 0.01 3.41 9.97
CA VAL A 74 1.08 4.41 9.89
C VAL A 74 1.95 4.32 11.14
N ARG A 75 1.33 4.18 12.32
CA ARG A 75 2.04 4.00 13.58
C ARG A 75 2.81 2.68 13.61
N THR A 76 2.15 1.57 13.27
CA THR A 76 2.75 0.24 13.17
C THR A 76 3.99 0.26 12.25
N SER A 77 3.87 0.89 11.06
CA SER A 77 4.99 1.00 10.12
C SER A 77 6.15 1.83 10.66
N LYS A 78 5.87 2.89 11.44
CA LYS A 78 6.90 3.70 12.12
C LYS A 78 7.59 2.92 13.23
N ASP A 79 6.85 2.15 14.01
CA ASP A 79 7.40 1.33 15.09
C ASP A 79 8.39 0.28 14.52
N ILE A 80 8.01 -0.40 13.43
CA ILE A 80 8.87 -1.33 12.69
C ILE A 80 10.15 -0.62 12.21
N PHE A 81 10.00 0.51 11.52
CA PHE A 81 11.16 1.27 11.04
C PHE A 81 12.07 1.75 12.18
N SER A 82 11.50 2.15 13.32
CA SER A 82 12.29 2.64 14.45
C SER A 82 13.17 1.55 15.08
N GLN A 83 12.66 0.31 15.13
CA GLN A 83 13.29 -0.82 15.78
C GLN A 83 14.23 -1.58 14.83
N LYS A 84 13.77 -1.85 13.61
CA LYS A 84 14.49 -2.69 12.64
C LYS A 84 15.23 -1.91 11.56
N ARG A 85 14.92 -0.60 11.39
CA ARG A 85 15.40 0.23 10.26
C ARG A 85 15.00 -0.27 8.88
N GLU A 86 14.07 -1.22 8.84
CA GLU A 86 13.50 -1.76 7.63
C GLU A 86 12.51 -0.77 7.01
N LYS A 87 12.54 -0.68 5.68
CA LYS A 87 11.64 0.15 4.89
C LYS A 87 10.79 -0.71 3.97
N PHE A 88 9.67 -0.15 3.57
CA PHE A 88 8.72 -0.77 2.65
C PHE A 88 8.82 -0.16 1.26
N ILE A 89 8.72 -1.02 0.25
CA ILE A 89 8.37 -0.65 -1.11
C ILE A 89 6.87 -0.85 -1.26
N PHE A 90 6.14 0.20 -1.59
CA PHE A 90 4.72 0.14 -1.89
C PHE A 90 4.52 0.06 -3.39
N ILE A 91 3.76 -0.93 -3.84
CA ILE A 91 3.31 -1.07 -5.23
C ILE A 91 1.78 -1.01 -5.18
N ILE A 92 1.18 0.06 -5.71
CA ILE A 92 -0.27 0.28 -5.69
C ILE A 92 -0.79 0.19 -7.12
N ASP A 93 -1.35 -0.95 -7.45
CA ASP A 93 -1.94 -1.23 -8.75
C ASP A 93 -3.36 -0.63 -8.82
N GLU A 94 -3.69 -0.06 -9.98
CA GLU A 94 -5.03 0.48 -10.28
C GLU A 94 -5.53 1.51 -9.25
N TRP A 95 -4.63 2.40 -8.77
CA TRP A 95 -4.94 3.37 -7.72
C TRP A 95 -6.11 4.30 -8.07
N ASP A 96 -6.30 4.56 -9.37
CA ASP A 96 -7.32 5.46 -9.90
C ASP A 96 -8.68 4.75 -10.14
N SER A 97 -8.77 3.44 -9.90
CA SER A 97 -10.01 2.66 -10.09
C SER A 97 -11.19 3.19 -9.27
N ILE A 98 -10.92 3.78 -8.10
CA ILE A 98 -11.90 4.45 -7.24
C ILE A 98 -12.64 5.55 -7.98
N PHE A 99 -11.93 6.39 -8.74
CA PHE A 99 -12.53 7.51 -9.46
C PHE A 99 -13.36 7.03 -10.65
N ARG A 100 -13.04 5.86 -11.21
CA ARG A 100 -13.78 5.29 -12.33
C ARG A 100 -15.11 4.68 -11.90
N VAL A 101 -15.15 4.09 -10.70
CA VAL A 101 -16.35 3.45 -10.11
C VAL A 101 -17.24 4.47 -9.39
N HIS A 102 -16.66 5.43 -8.67
CA HIS A 102 -17.40 6.43 -7.88
C HIS A 102 -17.43 7.83 -8.52
N ARG A 103 -17.62 7.91 -9.84
CA ARG A 103 -17.54 9.18 -10.60
C ARG A 103 -18.41 10.31 -10.04
N ASP A 104 -19.57 9.98 -9.49
CA ASP A 104 -20.57 10.96 -9.05
C ASP A 104 -20.49 11.29 -7.55
N ASN A 105 -19.57 10.66 -6.81
CA ASN A 105 -19.41 10.89 -5.37
C ASN A 105 -18.20 11.79 -5.11
N ALA A 106 -18.44 13.08 -4.84
CA ALA A 106 -17.37 14.07 -4.66
C ALA A 106 -16.59 13.93 -3.34
N THR A 107 -17.14 13.28 -2.30
CA THR A 107 -16.49 13.17 -0.98
C THR A 107 -15.62 11.93 -0.87
N ALA A 108 -16.05 10.82 -1.48
CA ALA A 108 -15.36 9.53 -1.54
C ALA A 108 -13.87 9.63 -1.97
N PRO A 109 -13.53 10.32 -3.07
CA PRO A 109 -12.13 10.51 -3.51
C PRO A 109 -11.21 11.12 -2.48
N LYS A 110 -11.72 12.03 -1.63
CA LYS A 110 -10.89 12.76 -0.66
C LYS A 110 -10.38 11.83 0.44
N GLU A 111 -11.25 11.00 1.01
CA GLU A 111 -10.89 10.09 2.10
C GLU A 111 -9.80 9.10 1.67
N TYR A 112 -9.93 8.53 0.47
CA TYR A 112 -8.92 7.63 -0.07
C TYR A 112 -7.58 8.34 -0.35
N LEU A 113 -7.62 9.54 -0.94
CA LEU A 113 -6.40 10.31 -1.19
C LEU A 113 -5.71 10.74 0.10
N ASP A 114 -6.47 11.09 1.14
CA ASP A 114 -5.92 11.42 2.45
C ASP A 114 -5.27 10.19 3.08
N PHE A 115 -5.89 9.00 3.00
CA PHE A 115 -5.27 7.73 3.40
C PHE A 115 -3.92 7.47 2.68
N LEU A 116 -3.87 7.61 1.36
CA LEU A 116 -2.61 7.41 0.61
C LEU A 116 -1.53 8.41 1.01
N ARG A 117 -1.90 9.68 1.23
CA ARG A 117 -0.96 10.72 1.67
C ARG A 117 -0.41 10.39 3.04
N ASP A 118 -1.27 10.01 3.98
CA ASP A 118 -0.85 9.68 5.34
C ASP A 118 0.04 8.43 5.36
N LEU A 119 -0.25 7.44 4.52
CA LEU A 119 0.55 6.21 4.40
C LEU A 119 1.90 6.42 3.71
N LEU A 120 2.00 7.34 2.74
CA LEU A 120 3.18 7.38 1.86
C LEU A 120 4.00 8.67 1.96
N LYS A 121 3.35 9.82 2.08
CA LYS A 121 4.00 11.11 1.85
C LYS A 121 4.93 11.47 3.00
N GLY A 122 6.22 11.57 2.69
CA GLY A 122 7.25 12.00 3.65
C GLY A 122 7.46 11.01 4.80
N GLN A 123 6.94 9.79 4.69
CA GLN A 123 7.06 8.79 5.73
C GLN A 123 8.46 8.14 5.71
N PRO A 124 9.12 8.00 6.88
CA PRO A 124 10.51 7.53 6.94
C PRO A 124 10.66 6.05 6.62
N TYR A 125 9.59 5.29 6.78
CA TYR A 125 9.51 3.86 6.48
C TYR A 125 9.29 3.56 5.00
N VAL A 126 9.06 4.56 4.15
CA VAL A 126 8.85 4.37 2.70
C VAL A 126 10.20 4.44 2.00
N ALA A 127 10.61 3.34 1.36
CA ALA A 127 11.76 3.32 0.46
C ALA A 127 11.37 3.81 -0.95
N LEU A 128 10.24 3.30 -1.44
CA LEU A 128 9.70 3.61 -2.75
C LEU A 128 8.18 3.44 -2.71
N ALA A 129 7.47 4.28 -3.46
CA ALA A 129 6.08 4.05 -3.82
C ALA A 129 5.97 4.10 -5.34
N TYR A 130 5.45 3.02 -5.93
CA TYR A 130 5.14 2.93 -7.34
C TYR A 130 3.64 2.73 -7.47
N MET A 131 2.98 3.45 -8.37
CA MET A 131 1.55 3.33 -8.59
C MET A 131 1.23 3.26 -10.08
N THR A 132 0.24 2.47 -10.45
CA THR A 132 -0.25 2.35 -11.83
C THR A 132 -1.70 2.82 -11.92
N GLY A 133 -2.05 3.44 -13.04
CA GLY A 133 -3.41 3.88 -13.31
C GLY A 133 -3.53 4.49 -14.69
N ILE A 134 -4.76 4.57 -15.20
CA ILE A 134 -5.03 5.07 -16.56
C ILE A 134 -5.41 6.55 -16.56
N LEU A 135 -5.90 7.07 -15.44
CA LEU A 135 -6.24 8.47 -15.31
C LEU A 135 -4.98 9.30 -15.04
N PRO A 136 -4.80 10.44 -15.72
CA PRO A 136 -3.72 11.35 -15.40
C PRO A 136 -3.89 11.85 -13.96
N ILE A 137 -2.78 12.02 -13.23
CA ILE A 137 -2.77 12.58 -11.88
C ILE A 137 -3.18 14.07 -11.98
N LYS A 138 -4.49 14.35 -12.08
CA LYS A 138 -5.03 15.71 -12.07
C LYS A 138 -4.97 16.29 -10.66
N LYS A 139 -5.02 17.63 -10.56
CA LYS A 139 -5.25 18.34 -9.30
C LYS A 139 -6.69 18.06 -8.83
N TYR A 140 -6.87 17.07 -7.97
CA TYR A 140 -8.13 16.85 -7.27
C TYR A 140 -8.15 17.77 -6.03
N GLY A 141 -8.70 18.99 -6.19
CA GLY A 141 -8.75 20.05 -5.16
C GLY A 141 -7.76 21.20 -5.36
N GLN A 142 -7.48 21.99 -4.30
CA GLN A 142 -6.55 23.13 -4.29
C GLN A 142 -5.06 22.73 -4.38
N HIS A 143 -4.75 21.44 -4.22
CA HIS A 143 -3.39 20.89 -4.30
C HIS A 143 -3.35 19.72 -5.28
N SER A 144 -2.20 19.45 -5.92
CA SER A 144 -2.04 18.25 -6.75
C SER A 144 -2.31 17.01 -5.90
N ALA A 145 -3.12 16.08 -6.43
CA ALA A 145 -3.72 15.03 -5.61
C ALA A 145 -2.70 14.16 -4.87
N LEU A 146 -1.58 13.85 -5.52
CA LEU A 146 -0.44 13.16 -4.93
C LEU A 146 0.85 13.82 -5.42
N ASN A 147 1.20 14.98 -4.84
CA ASN A 147 2.41 15.74 -5.20
C ASN A 147 3.73 15.17 -4.62
N MET A 148 3.74 13.88 -4.28
CA MET A 148 4.85 13.24 -3.56
C MET A 148 5.81 12.47 -4.49
N PHE A 149 5.46 12.34 -5.77
CA PHE A 149 6.28 11.67 -6.77
C PHE A 149 7.17 12.69 -7.50
N LYS A 150 8.45 12.33 -7.70
CA LYS A 150 9.34 13.01 -8.64
C LYS A 150 9.28 12.23 -9.95
N GLU A 151 8.89 12.91 -11.03
CA GLU A 151 9.00 12.39 -12.40
C GLU A 151 10.46 12.37 -12.87
#